data_AF-A0A8H8U8W3-F1
#
_entry.id   AF-A0A8H8U8W3-F1
#
_cell.length_a   1.000
_cell.length_b   1.000
_cell.length_c   1.000
_cell.angle_alpha   90.00
_cell.angle_beta   90.00
_cell.angle_gamma   90.00
#
_symmetry.space_group_name_H-M   'P 1'
#
loop_
_entity.id
_entity.type
_entity.pdbx_description
1 polymer ?
#
loop_
_entity_poly.entity_id
_entity_poly.type
_entity_poly.pdbx_seq_one_letter_code
_entity_poly.pdbx_strand_id
1 'polypeptide(L)'
;MLLLDYQNVLIQSVLTERFSGAPPVNIDQTVSDFDGVTFHISTPETKSKILVSIQVRCYNELLKYGAQQILEREYGPYVVAPEAGYNFSVQVDLESLPDDKGAARMVLYQCTS
;
A
#
# COMPACT_ATOMS: atom_id res chain seq x y z
N MET A 1 -6.94 11.19 -21.99
CA MET A 1 -6.35 9.88 -21.66
C MET A 1 -7.39 8.83 -22.04
N LEU A 2 -7.10 7.92 -22.98
CA LEU A 2 -8.09 6.97 -23.51
C LEU A 2 -8.13 5.65 -22.72
N LEU A 3 -7.03 5.28 -22.08
CA LEU A 3 -6.90 4.13 -21.20
C LEU A 3 -6.66 4.64 -19.77
N LEU A 4 -7.20 3.97 -18.77
CA LEU A 4 -6.91 4.26 -17.36
C LEU A 4 -5.56 3.64 -16.98
N ASP A 5 -4.82 4.32 -16.10
CA ASP A 5 -3.60 3.76 -15.50
C ASP A 5 -3.96 2.68 -14.47
N TYR A 6 -3.06 1.72 -14.27
CA TYR A 6 -3.26 0.61 -13.33
C TYR A 6 -2.98 0.99 -11.87
N GLN A 7 -2.15 2.02 -11.66
CA GLN A 7 -1.70 2.44 -10.36
C GLN A 7 -2.38 3.73 -9.91
N ASN A 8 -2.62 3.85 -8.61
CA ASN A 8 -3.07 5.09 -8.03
C ASN A 8 -1.92 6.11 -8.00
N VAL A 9 -2.01 7.12 -8.87
CA VAL A 9 -0.97 8.15 -9.06
C VAL A 9 -0.66 8.89 -7.76
N LEU A 10 -1.66 9.11 -6.91
CA LEU A 10 -1.48 9.82 -5.63
C LEU A 10 -0.64 8.98 -4.66
N ILE A 11 -1.01 7.70 -4.47
CA ILE A 11 -0.27 6.78 -3.61
C ILE A 11 1.17 6.63 -4.11
N GLN A 12 1.35 6.43 -5.41
CA GLN A 12 2.68 6.33 -6.02
C GLN A 12 3.51 7.58 -5.78
N SER A 13 2.94 8.77 -5.95
CA SER A 13 3.66 10.03 -5.76
C SER A 13 4.09 10.22 -4.31
N VAL A 14 3.18 9.97 -3.37
CA VAL A 14 3.46 10.07 -1.92
C VAL A 14 4.59 9.11 -1.54
N LEU A 15 4.48 7.83 -1.90
CA LEU A 15 5.50 6.84 -1.55
C LEU A 15 6.85 7.14 -2.21
N THR A 16 6.86 7.52 -3.50
CA THR A 16 8.10 7.85 -4.23
C THR A 16 8.82 9.05 -3.60
N GLU A 17 8.08 10.08 -3.19
CA GLU A 17 8.65 11.23 -2.50
C GLU A 17 9.32 10.80 -1.18
N ARG A 18 8.68 9.93 -0.41
CA ARG A 18 9.24 9.44 0.87
C ARG A 18 10.46 8.55 0.66
N PHE A 19 10.44 7.67 -0.34
CA PHE A 19 11.58 6.83 -0.69
C PHE A 19 12.76 7.62 -1.30
N SER A 20 12.54 8.85 -1.77
CA SER A 20 13.61 9.68 -2.32
C SER A 20 14.58 10.26 -1.28
N GLY A 21 14.35 9.99 0.01
CA GLY A 21 15.17 10.52 1.11
C GLY A 21 14.67 11.86 1.65
N ALA A 22 13.43 12.24 1.35
CA ALA A 22 12.77 13.38 1.96
C ALA A 22 12.67 13.18 3.49
N PRO A 23 12.71 14.27 4.30
CA PRO A 23 12.59 14.14 5.75
C PRO A 23 11.27 13.44 6.13
N PRO A 24 11.26 12.55 7.14
CA PRO A 24 10.06 11.88 7.58
C PRO A 24 8.99 12.89 8.04
N VAL A 25 7.78 12.79 7.47
CA VAL A 25 6.64 13.66 7.79
C VAL A 25 5.50 12.79 8.33
N ASN A 26 4.70 13.36 9.23
CA ASN A 26 3.47 12.69 9.67
C ASN A 26 2.44 12.75 8.54
N ILE A 27 1.93 11.60 8.13
CA ILE A 27 0.94 11.47 7.06
C ILE A 27 -0.34 10.92 7.68
N ASP A 28 -1.46 11.51 7.30
CA ASP A 28 -2.80 11.00 7.57
C ASP A 28 -3.67 11.44 6.40
N GLN A 29 -3.84 10.54 5.42
CA GLN A 29 -4.56 10.81 4.18
C GLN A 29 -5.42 9.62 3.79
N THR A 30 -6.69 9.90 3.50
CA THR A 30 -7.62 8.93 2.91
C THR A 30 -7.79 9.23 1.43
N VAL A 31 -7.63 8.21 0.59
CA VAL A 31 -7.69 8.31 -0.88
C VAL A 31 -8.72 7.29 -1.37
N SER A 32 -9.66 7.74 -2.19
CA SER A 32 -10.64 6.84 -2.81
C SER A 32 -10.21 6.48 -4.23
N ASP A 33 -10.55 5.27 -4.66
CA ASP A 33 -10.27 4.74 -6.00
C ASP A 33 -11.56 4.16 -6.63
N PHE A 34 -11.45 3.61 -7.83
CA PHE A 34 -12.55 2.97 -8.54
C PHE A 34 -13.15 1.78 -7.76
N ASP A 35 -14.36 1.37 -8.15
CA ASP A 35 -15.11 0.25 -7.55
C ASP A 35 -15.38 0.37 -6.03
N GLY A 36 -15.29 1.59 -5.48
CA GLY A 36 -15.53 1.87 -4.07
C GLY A 36 -14.41 1.38 -3.16
N VAL A 37 -13.20 1.26 -3.69
CA VAL A 37 -11.99 0.99 -2.92
C VAL A 37 -11.55 2.27 -2.21
N THR A 38 -11.14 2.14 -0.95
CA THR A 38 -10.59 3.25 -0.17
C THR A 38 -9.26 2.85 0.43
N PHE A 39 -8.27 3.72 0.28
CA PHE A 39 -6.95 3.61 0.85
C PHE A 39 -6.79 4.61 1.98
N HIS A 40 -6.07 4.21 3.01
CA HIS A 40 -5.69 5.08 4.11
C HIS A 40 -4.20 4.96 4.33
N ILE A 41 -3.51 6.09 4.15
CA ILE A 41 -2.06 6.19 4.30
C ILE A 41 -1.81 7.00 5.57
N SER A 42 -1.26 6.34 6.57
CA SER A 42 -0.99 6.97 7.86
C SER A 42 0.39 6.61 8.41
N THR A 43 0.89 7.42 9.34
CA THR A 43 2.11 7.11 10.11
C THR A 43 1.77 7.08 11.61
N PRO A 44 1.13 5.99 12.10
CA PRO A 44 0.52 5.98 13.44
C PRO A 44 1.55 5.94 14.58
N GLU A 45 2.67 5.24 14.39
CA GLU A 45 3.71 5.08 15.42
C GLU A 45 4.85 6.08 15.26
N THR A 46 5.52 6.04 14.11
CA THR A 46 6.69 6.85 13.81
C THR A 46 6.59 7.39 12.39
N LYS A 47 7.23 8.55 12.16
CA LYS A 47 7.30 9.15 10.82
C LYS A 47 8.08 8.29 9.81
N SER A 48 8.86 7.32 10.30
CA SER A 48 9.61 6.36 9.48
C SER A 48 8.76 5.17 9.03
N LYS A 49 7.67 4.85 9.72
CA LYS A 49 6.78 3.74 9.39
C LYS A 49 5.51 4.23 8.74
N ILE A 50 5.33 3.87 7.47
CA ILE A 50 4.14 4.20 6.69
C ILE A 50 3.21 2.99 6.71
N LEU A 51 2.01 3.17 7.24
CA LEU A 51 0.92 2.20 7.19
C LEU A 51 0.03 2.54 5.99
N VAL A 52 -0.24 1.54 5.16
CA VAL A 52 -1.18 1.62 4.04
C VAL A 52 -2.27 0.59 4.27
N SER A 53 -3.46 1.06 4.59
CA SER A 53 -4.65 0.24 4.79
C SER A 53 -5.57 0.35 3.58
N ILE A 54 -6.20 -0.76 3.18
CA ILE A 54 -7.15 -0.82 2.08
C ILE A 54 -8.49 -1.39 2.56
N GLN A 55 -9.56 -0.75 2.12
CA GLN A 55 -10.93 -1.20 2.27
C GLN A 55 -11.50 -1.51 0.88
N VAL A 56 -12.00 -2.73 0.71
CA VAL A 56 -12.65 -3.21 -0.51
C VAL A 56 -13.96 -3.89 -0.14
N ARG A 57 -15.07 -3.48 -0.75
CA ARG A 57 -16.41 -4.00 -0.40
C ARG A 57 -16.52 -5.52 -0.55
N CYS A 58 -15.93 -6.09 -1.60
CA CYS A 58 -15.98 -7.51 -1.91
C CYS A 58 -14.79 -8.33 -1.36
N TYR A 59 -14.03 -7.79 -0.39
CA TYR A 59 -12.84 -8.47 0.14
C TYR A 59 -13.12 -9.90 0.61
N ASN A 60 -14.22 -10.12 1.32
CA ASN A 60 -14.61 -11.45 1.81
C ASN A 60 -14.86 -12.47 0.69
N GLU A 61 -15.27 -12.03 -0.49
CA GLU A 61 -15.44 -12.90 -1.65
C GLU A 61 -14.08 -13.22 -2.28
N LEU A 62 -13.20 -12.22 -2.40
CA LEU A 62 -11.83 -12.40 -2.91
C LEU A 62 -11.06 -13.43 -2.09
N LEU A 63 -11.22 -13.44 -0.77
CA LEU A 63 -10.61 -14.44 0.11
C LEU A 63 -11.01 -15.87 -0.25
N LYS A 64 -12.26 -16.11 -0.65
CA LYS A 64 -12.75 -17.45 -1.05
C LYS A 64 -12.06 -17.98 -2.30
N TYR A 65 -11.58 -17.08 -3.15
CA TYR A 65 -10.86 -17.40 -4.39
C TYR A 65 -9.34 -17.37 -4.23
N GLY A 66 -8.83 -17.34 -2.99
CA GLY A 66 -7.39 -17.45 -2.72
C GLY A 66 -6.64 -16.12 -2.72
N ALA A 67 -7.33 -14.97 -2.65
CA ALA A 67 -6.66 -13.67 -2.60
C ALA A 67 -5.65 -13.55 -1.44
N GLN A 68 -5.92 -14.21 -0.32
CA GLN A 68 -5.00 -14.21 0.83
C GLN A 68 -3.62 -14.76 0.48
N GLN A 69 -3.55 -15.85 -0.30
CA GLN A 69 -2.29 -16.49 -0.68
C GLN A 69 -1.47 -15.57 -1.59
N ILE A 70 -2.14 -14.81 -2.46
CA ILE A 70 -1.50 -13.84 -3.33
C ILE A 70 -0.98 -12.66 -2.50
N LEU A 71 -1.80 -12.12 -1.60
CA LEU A 71 -1.41 -11.01 -0.73
C LEU A 71 -0.21 -11.36 0.17
N GLU A 72 -0.22 -12.56 0.76
CA GLU A 72 0.91 -13.06 1.56
C GLU A 72 2.17 -13.30 0.71
N ARG A 73 2.00 -13.75 -0.55
CA ARG A 73 3.13 -13.94 -1.47
C ARG A 73 3.77 -12.62 -1.88
N GLU A 74 2.98 -11.61 -2.21
CA GLU A 74 3.49 -10.31 -2.69
C GLU A 74 3.95 -9.41 -1.54
N TYR A 75 3.15 -9.32 -0.47
CA TYR A 75 3.37 -8.35 0.62
C TYR A 75 3.84 -8.98 1.93
N GLY A 76 4.01 -10.30 2.01
CA GLY A 76 4.24 -11.07 3.25
C GLY A 76 5.12 -10.39 4.31
N PRO A 77 6.34 -9.92 3.98
CA PRO A 77 7.23 -9.27 4.94
C PRO A 77 6.69 -7.96 5.54
N TYR A 78 5.75 -7.32 4.85
CA TYR A 78 5.17 -6.03 5.16
C TYR A 78 3.75 -6.12 5.71
N VAL A 79 3.12 -7.32 5.71
CA VAL A 79 1.75 -7.50 6.19
C VAL A 79 1.69 -7.30 7.70
N VAL A 80 0.70 -6.50 8.14
CA VAL A 80 0.41 -6.26 9.56
C VAL A 80 -1.06 -6.51 9.84
N ALA A 81 -1.44 -6.48 11.13
CA ALA A 81 -2.85 -6.56 11.51
C ALA A 81 -3.65 -5.42 10.84
N PRO A 82 -4.82 -5.72 10.25
CA PRO A 82 -5.60 -4.71 9.56
C PRO A 82 -6.08 -3.62 10.51
N GLU A 83 -6.01 -2.38 10.03
CA GLU A 83 -6.54 -1.22 10.74
C GLU A 83 -8.07 -1.34 10.92
N ALA A 84 -8.59 -0.83 12.04
CA ALA A 84 -10.01 -0.88 12.32
C ALA A 84 -10.84 -0.19 11.22
N GLY A 85 -11.77 -0.94 10.61
CA GLY A 85 -12.59 -0.45 9.49
C GLY A 85 -11.98 -0.72 8.11
N TYR A 86 -10.77 -1.28 8.03
CA TYR A 86 -10.12 -1.69 6.79
C TYR A 86 -10.00 -3.21 6.72
N ASN A 87 -9.77 -3.72 5.51
CA ASN A 87 -9.75 -5.15 5.25
C ASN A 87 -8.33 -5.74 5.29
N PHE A 88 -7.34 -4.96 4.88
CA PHE A 88 -5.95 -5.37 4.79
C PHE A 88 -5.04 -4.18 5.02
N SER A 89 -3.90 -4.39 5.68
CA SER A 89 -2.94 -3.34 5.98
C SER A 89 -1.51 -3.82 5.76
N VAL A 90 -0.71 -2.94 5.16
CA VAL A 90 0.70 -3.15 4.87
C VAL A 90 1.49 -2.03 5.52
N GLN A 91 2.56 -2.37 6.23
CA GLN A 91 3.45 -1.41 6.84
C GLN A 91 4.82 -1.46 6.18
N VAL A 92 5.30 -0.30 5.76
CA VAL A 92 6.63 -0.11 5.18
C VAL A 92 7.46 0.74 6.12
N ASP A 93 8.61 0.21 6.52
CA ASP A 93 9.60 0.95 7.31
C ASP A 93 10.66 1.56 6.37
N LEU A 94 10.76 2.89 6.37
CA LEU A 94 11.72 3.64 5.55
C LEU A 94 13.18 3.34 5.91
N GLU A 95 13.46 2.90 7.14
CA GLU A 95 14.83 2.60 7.60
C GLU A 95 15.29 1.19 7.22
N SER A 96 14.34 0.27 7.03
CA SER A 96 14.60 -1.14 6.70
C SER A 96 14.45 -1.43 5.20
N LEU A 97 14.37 -0.40 4.35
CA LEU A 97 14.26 -0.58 2.91
C LEU A 97 15.57 -1.17 2.36
N PRO A 98 15.51 -2.25 1.55
CA PRO A 98 16.68 -2.67 0.79
C PRO A 98 17.13 -1.53 -0.13
N ASP A 99 18.45 -1.32 -0.23
CA ASP A 99 19.12 -0.26 -1.02
C ASP A 99 18.71 -0.23 -2.51
N ASP A 100 18.08 -1.32 -2.96
CA ASP A 100 17.54 -1.44 -4.29
C ASP A 100 16.29 -0.57 -4.45
N LYS A 101 16.45 0.56 -5.16
CA LYS A 101 15.35 1.42 -5.65
C LYS A 101 14.31 0.64 -6.48
N GLY A 102 14.57 -0.63 -6.82
CA GLY A 102 13.62 -1.60 -7.35
C GLY A 102 12.58 -2.12 -6.36
N ALA A 103 12.83 -2.12 -5.04
CA ALA A 103 11.85 -2.59 -4.04
C ALA A 103 10.62 -1.67 -3.91
N ALA A 104 10.83 -0.35 -4.05
CA ALA A 104 9.74 0.62 -4.19
C ALA A 104 8.90 0.37 -5.46
N ARG A 105 9.54 -0.14 -6.54
CA ARG A 105 8.82 -0.63 -7.73
C ARG A 105 8.12 -1.96 -7.44
N MET A 106 8.67 -2.85 -6.62
CA MET A 106 8.07 -4.16 -6.32
C MET A 106 6.69 -4.03 -5.66
N VAL A 107 6.55 -3.13 -4.67
CA VAL A 107 5.26 -2.80 -4.02
C VAL A 107 4.23 -2.24 -5.03
N LEU A 108 4.69 -1.61 -6.12
CA LEU A 108 3.83 -0.99 -7.14
C LEU A 108 3.64 -1.84 -8.43
N TYR A 109 4.51 -2.81 -8.73
CA TYR A 109 4.50 -3.58 -9.99
C TYR A 109 3.93 -5.01 -9.86
N GLN A 110 3.83 -5.58 -8.66
CA GLN A 110 3.39 -6.98 -8.48
C GLN A 110 1.92 -7.25 -8.83
N CYS A 111 1.13 -6.24 -9.23
CA CYS A 111 -0.19 -6.42 -9.82
C CYS A 111 -0.19 -6.78 -11.32
N THR A 112 0.97 -6.92 -11.99
CA THR A 112 1.05 -7.09 -13.46
C THR A 112 1.74 -8.37 -13.96
N SER A 113 1.76 -9.47 -13.20
CA SER A 113 2.11 -10.80 -13.74
C SER A 113 1.31 -11.93 -13.12
#